data_AF-A0A661GJJ6-F1
#
_entry.id   AF-A0A661GJJ6-F1
#
_cell.length_a   1.000
_cell.length_b   1.000
_cell.length_c   1.000
_cell.angle_alpha   90.00
_cell.angle_beta   90.00
_cell.angle_gamma   90.00
#
_symmetry.space_group_name_H-M   'P 1'
#
loop_
_entity.id
_entity.type
_entity.pdbx_description
1 polymer ?
#
loop_
_entity_poly.entity_id
_entity_poly.type
_entity_poly.pdbx_seq_one_letter_code
_entity_poly.pdbx_strand_id
1 'polypeptide(L)'
;GIKRWPLGDYRPVGTTDSEHAFCWLLAQVRQRYPEPPRRPAALHRLLATLAGRLARLGICNLLLSDARHLYAFCSTELAWLTRRAPFGTASLIDTEVNVDFAPVTTPNDVVTMIATRPLTHDEAWQAAEPGTLLVFADGELQASHSAAVN
;
A
#
# COMPACT_ATOMS: atom_id res chain seq x y z
N GLY A 1 -10.02 -14.88 14.17
CA GLY A 1 -10.05 -13.54 13.57
C GLY A 1 -9.18 -12.58 14.33
N ILE A 2 -8.87 -11.45 13.70
CA ILE A 2 -7.98 -10.39 14.18
C ILE A 2 -8.43 -9.74 15.50
N LYS A 3 -9.75 -9.72 15.77
CA LYS A 3 -10.35 -9.12 16.98
C LYS A 3 -9.90 -9.69 18.32
N ARG A 4 -9.20 -10.84 18.32
CA ARG A 4 -8.62 -11.45 19.52
C ARG A 4 -7.22 -10.94 19.85
N TRP A 5 -6.59 -10.18 18.95
CA TRP A 5 -5.23 -9.69 19.15
C TRP A 5 -5.25 -8.39 19.98
N PRO A 6 -4.30 -8.24 20.93
CA PRO A 6 -4.27 -7.09 21.83
C PRO A 6 -3.88 -5.82 21.09
N LEU A 7 -4.54 -4.71 21.42
CA LEU A 7 -4.38 -3.43 20.71
C LEU A 7 -3.44 -2.42 21.40
N GLY A 8 -2.96 -2.73 22.61
CA GLY A 8 -2.12 -1.80 23.37
C GLY A 8 -2.83 -0.46 23.60
N ASP A 9 -2.13 0.64 23.25
CA ASP A 9 -2.61 2.02 23.43
C ASP A 9 -3.68 2.45 22.41
N TYR A 10 -3.95 1.64 21.39
CA TYR A 10 -4.87 2.01 20.30
C TYR A 10 -6.25 1.40 20.49
N ARG A 11 -7.28 2.07 19.97
CA ARG A 11 -8.67 1.62 20.03
C ARG A 11 -9.39 1.92 18.70
N PRO A 12 -10.06 0.94 18.07
CA PRO A 12 -10.91 1.21 16.93
C PRO A 12 -12.11 2.04 17.36
N VAL A 13 -12.50 3.00 16.53
CA VAL A 13 -13.71 3.80 16.69
C VAL A 13 -14.92 3.02 16.18
N GLY A 14 -14.77 2.35 15.04
CA GLY A 14 -15.77 1.44 14.48
C GLY A 14 -15.59 0.00 14.94
N THR A 15 -16.21 -0.91 14.20
CA THR A 15 -16.34 -2.33 14.56
C THR A 15 -15.80 -3.27 13.49
N THR A 16 -15.18 -2.73 12.43
CA THR A 16 -14.69 -3.54 11.31
C THR A 16 -13.42 -4.30 11.69
N ASP A 17 -13.21 -5.45 11.05
CA ASP A 17 -11.98 -6.24 11.24
C ASP A 17 -10.75 -5.48 10.71
N SER A 18 -10.90 -4.71 9.63
CA SER A 18 -9.83 -3.89 9.05
C SER A 18 -9.35 -2.80 9.99
N GLU A 19 -10.26 -2.14 10.72
CA GLU A 19 -9.89 -1.12 11.69
C GLU A 19 -9.20 -1.73 12.92
N HIS A 20 -9.66 -2.89 13.39
CA HIS A 20 -8.96 -3.63 14.45
C HIS A 20 -7.55 -4.05 13.99
N ALA A 21 -7.40 -4.51 12.74
CA ALA A 21 -6.11 -4.83 12.15
C ALA A 21 -5.18 -3.61 12.08
N PHE A 22 -5.72 -2.45 11.71
CA PHE A 22 -4.98 -1.19 11.66
C PHE A 22 -4.49 -0.76 13.05
N CYS A 23 -5.37 -0.74 14.05
CA CYS A 23 -4.98 -0.43 15.43
C CYS A 23 -3.92 -1.40 15.96
N TRP A 24 -4.07 -2.70 15.68
CA TRP A 24 -3.08 -3.70 16.05
C TRP A 24 -1.73 -3.43 15.37
N LEU A 25 -1.72 -3.14 14.07
CA LEU A 25 -0.50 -2.83 13.32
C LEU A 25 0.21 -1.60 13.92
N LEU A 26 -0.53 -0.53 14.21
CA LEU A 26 0.03 0.67 14.87
C LEU A 26 0.60 0.35 16.25
N ALA A 27 -0.07 -0.47 17.05
CA ALA A 27 0.40 -0.91 18.35
C ALA A 27 1.75 -1.63 18.25
N GLN A 28 1.91 -2.51 17.26
CA GLN A 28 3.14 -3.25 17.01
C GLN A 28 4.27 -2.34 16.51
N VAL A 29 3.96 -1.36 15.66
CA VAL A 29 4.92 -0.34 15.24
C VAL A 29 5.39 0.48 16.44
N ARG A 30 4.47 1.02 17.25
CA ARG A 30 4.79 1.82 18.45
C ARG A 30 5.59 1.04 19.49
N GLN A 31 5.22 -0.22 19.73
CA GLN A 31 5.95 -1.08 20.66
C GLN A 31 7.40 -1.31 20.21
N ARG A 32 7.62 -1.50 18.89
CA ARG A 32 8.96 -1.75 18.34
C ARG A 32 9.78 -0.49 18.19
N TYR A 33 9.13 0.61 17.82
CA TYR A 33 9.72 1.91 17.54
C TYR A 33 8.93 2.99 18.30
N PRO A 34 9.21 3.18 19.61
CA PRO A 34 8.61 4.27 20.39
C PRO A 34 8.94 5.65 19.80
N GLU A 35 10.12 5.75 19.18
CA GLU A 35 10.57 6.86 18.36
C GLU A 35 10.78 6.39 16.92
N PRO A 36 10.60 7.25 15.90
CA PRO A 36 10.84 6.88 14.50
C PRO A 36 12.22 6.24 14.30
N PRO A 37 12.33 5.12 13.58
CA PRO A 37 13.60 4.46 13.39
C PRO A 37 14.55 5.33 12.56
N ARG A 38 15.83 5.35 12.91
CA ARG A 38 16.87 6.11 12.17
C ARG A 38 16.96 5.73 10.69
N ARG A 39 16.59 4.49 10.33
CA ARG A 39 16.58 3.99 8.96
C ARG A 39 15.15 3.61 8.57
N PRO A 40 14.53 4.28 7.57
CA PRO A 40 13.16 3.96 7.13
C PRO A 40 12.96 2.49 6.76
N ALA A 41 13.96 1.86 6.15
CA ALA A 41 13.94 0.44 5.80
C ALA A 41 13.69 -0.51 7.00
N ALA A 42 13.96 -0.07 8.24
CA ALA A 42 13.64 -0.84 9.44
C ALA A 42 12.13 -0.85 9.73
N LEU A 43 11.41 0.23 9.43
CA LEU A 43 9.96 0.27 9.45
C LEU A 43 9.38 -0.56 8.32
N HIS A 44 9.91 -0.46 7.10
CA HIS A 44 9.41 -1.19 5.94
C HIS A 44 9.41 -2.71 6.18
N ARG A 45 10.53 -3.26 6.68
CA ARG A 45 10.63 -4.68 7.03
C ARG A 45 9.67 -5.09 8.14
N LEU A 46 9.46 -4.23 9.13
CA LEU A 46 8.47 -4.49 10.19
C LEU A 46 7.07 -4.55 9.60
N LEU A 47 6.68 -3.56 8.79
CA LEU A 47 5.37 -3.52 8.13
C LEU A 47 5.15 -4.75 7.26
N ALA A 48 6.14 -5.18 6.48
CA ALA A 48 6.05 -6.39 5.66
C ALA A 48 5.79 -7.62 6.54
N THR A 49 6.54 -7.77 7.63
CA THR A 49 6.35 -8.87 8.60
C THR A 49 4.96 -8.86 9.23
N LEU A 50 4.47 -7.68 9.64
CA LEU A 50 3.16 -7.55 10.28
C LEU A 50 2.02 -7.80 9.30
N ALA A 51 2.12 -7.30 8.07
CA ALA A 51 1.15 -7.54 7.01
C ALA A 51 1.09 -9.02 6.62
N GLY A 52 2.25 -9.70 6.54
CA GLY A 52 2.29 -11.16 6.35
C GLY A 52 1.57 -11.94 7.46
N ARG A 53 1.71 -11.50 8.72
CA ARG A 53 0.95 -12.09 9.85
C ARG A 53 -0.55 -11.87 9.72
N LEU A 54 -0.99 -10.70 9.24
CA LEU A 54 -2.40 -10.43 8.98
C LEU A 54 -2.94 -11.30 7.84
N ALA A 55 -2.16 -11.47 6.78
CA ALA A 55 -2.54 -12.28 5.61
C ALA A 55 -2.76 -13.77 5.95
N ARG A 56 -2.10 -14.29 7.00
CA ARG A 56 -2.39 -15.65 7.52
C ARG A 56 -3.80 -15.81 8.09
N LEU A 57 -4.50 -14.72 8.40
CA LEU A 57 -5.89 -14.75 8.87
C LEU A 57 -6.92 -14.65 7.74
N GLY A 58 -6.49 -14.40 6.50
CA GLY A 58 -7.35 -14.20 5.33
C GLY A 58 -6.78 -13.14 4.37
N ILE A 59 -7.56 -12.78 3.35
CA ILE A 59 -7.16 -11.76 2.36
C ILE A 59 -6.89 -10.42 3.07
N CYS A 60 -5.71 -9.86 2.84
CA CYS A 60 -5.26 -8.60 3.44
C CYS A 60 -4.46 -7.79 2.40
N ASN A 61 -5.14 -7.14 1.48
CA ASN A 61 -4.53 -6.08 0.67
C ASN A 61 -4.56 -4.78 1.48
N LEU A 62 -3.41 -4.12 1.64
CA LEU A 62 -3.28 -2.95 2.50
C LEU A 62 -2.61 -1.81 1.75
N LEU A 63 -3.21 -0.62 1.85
CA LEU A 63 -2.54 0.65 1.57
C LEU A 63 -2.40 1.42 2.89
N LEU A 64 -1.19 1.85 3.23
CA LEU A 64 -0.87 2.60 4.44
C LEU A 64 0.10 3.73 4.08
N SER A 65 -0.01 4.89 4.72
CA SER A 65 0.93 6.00 4.49
C SER A 65 1.33 6.68 5.79
N ASP A 66 2.58 7.17 5.83
CA ASP A 66 3.12 8.08 6.85
C ASP A 66 3.28 9.52 6.33
N ALA A 67 2.60 9.85 5.23
CA ALA A 67 2.70 11.09 4.46
C ALA A 67 4.05 11.34 3.74
N ARG A 68 5.03 10.44 3.87
CA ARG A 68 6.28 10.47 3.09
C ARG A 68 6.36 9.29 2.13
N HIS A 69 5.93 8.12 2.60
CA HIS A 69 5.87 6.89 1.85
C HIS A 69 4.43 6.42 1.74
N LEU A 70 4.14 5.71 0.64
CA LEU A 70 2.98 4.87 0.50
C LEU A 70 3.43 3.41 0.54
N TYR A 71 2.90 2.66 1.50
CA TYR A 71 3.12 1.24 1.67
C TYR A 71 1.95 0.49 1.07
N ALA A 72 2.23 -0.42 0.14
CA ALA A 72 1.23 -1.25 -0.53
C ALA A 72 1.56 -2.72 -0.33
N PHE A 73 0.76 -3.44 0.44
CA PHE A 73 0.92 -4.88 0.64
C PHE A 73 -0.05 -5.66 -0.24
N CYS A 74 0.48 -6.57 -1.04
CA CYS A 74 -0.29 -7.50 -1.87
C CYS A 74 -0.40 -8.83 -1.13
N SER A 75 -1.62 -9.29 -0.85
CA SER A 75 -1.89 -10.64 -0.34
C SER A 75 -2.51 -11.57 -1.40
N THR A 76 -3.21 -10.99 -2.37
CA THR A 76 -3.88 -11.71 -3.46
C THR A 76 -3.63 -11.03 -4.80
N GLU A 77 -4.42 -10.02 -5.13
CA GLU A 77 -4.31 -9.25 -6.36
C GLU A 77 -4.06 -7.78 -6.03
N LEU A 78 -3.02 -7.23 -6.62
CA LEU A 78 -2.72 -5.81 -6.61
C LEU A 78 -1.88 -5.51 -7.85
N ALA A 79 -2.12 -4.37 -8.48
CA ALA A 79 -1.38 -3.88 -9.62
C ALA A 79 -1.02 -2.42 -9.43
N TRP A 80 0.07 -2.00 -10.06
CA TRP A 80 0.51 -0.61 -10.01
C TRP A 80 1.09 -0.16 -11.35
N LEU A 81 1.05 1.15 -11.59
CA LEU A 81 1.53 1.80 -12.80
C LEU A 81 2.13 3.14 -12.40
N THR A 82 3.28 3.51 -12.95
CA THR A 82 3.86 4.85 -12.76
C THR A 82 3.82 5.63 -14.06
N ARG A 83 3.16 6.80 -14.03
CA ARG A 83 3.14 7.78 -15.10
C ARG A 83 4.11 8.90 -14.79
N ARG A 84 4.75 9.42 -15.84
CA ARG A 84 5.67 10.55 -15.78
C ARG A 84 5.20 11.59 -16.77
N ALA A 85 5.33 12.85 -16.42
CA ALA A 85 5.10 13.94 -17.36
C ALA A 85 6.01 13.79 -18.61
N PRO A 86 5.53 14.22 -19.79
CA PRO A 86 4.18 14.73 -20.06
C PRO A 86 3.13 13.60 -20.03
N PHE A 87 2.01 13.84 -19.33
CA PHE A 87 0.94 12.85 -19.21
C PHE A 87 0.15 12.77 -20.53
N GLY A 88 0.01 11.55 -21.05
CA GLY A 88 -0.94 11.24 -22.11
C GLY A 88 -2.36 11.02 -21.56
N THR A 89 -3.29 10.77 -22.47
CA THR A 89 -4.62 10.26 -22.13
C THR A 89 -4.56 8.77 -21.83
N ALA A 90 -5.43 8.27 -20.95
CA ALA A 90 -5.56 6.84 -20.70
C ALA A 90 -7.02 6.43 -20.60
N SER A 91 -7.33 5.23 -21.11
CA SER A 91 -8.69 4.76 -21.30
C SER A 91 -9.08 3.78 -20.18
N LEU A 92 -10.03 4.16 -19.32
CA LEU A 92 -10.47 3.30 -18.22
C LEU A 92 -11.14 2.00 -18.73
N ILE A 93 -10.92 0.88 -18.05
CA ILE A 93 -11.49 -0.44 -18.40
C ILE A 93 -12.97 -0.52 -18.05
N ASP A 94 -13.36 -0.04 -16.86
CA ASP A 94 -14.69 -0.28 -16.29
C ASP A 94 -15.73 0.80 -16.62
N THR A 95 -15.33 1.89 -17.28
CA THR A 95 -16.23 3.00 -17.63
C THR A 95 -15.76 3.72 -18.90
N GLU A 96 -16.67 4.20 -19.74
CA GLU A 96 -16.39 5.10 -20.88
C GLU A 96 -15.97 6.52 -20.45
N VAL A 97 -15.26 6.65 -19.32
CA VAL A 97 -14.78 7.92 -18.78
C VAL A 97 -13.28 7.99 -19.01
N ASN A 98 -12.86 8.98 -19.79
CA ASN A 98 -11.45 9.37 -19.90
C ASN A 98 -11.13 10.36 -18.79
N VAL A 99 -10.13 10.04 -17.98
CA VAL A 99 -9.62 10.99 -16.98
C VAL A 99 -8.40 11.68 -17.57
N ASP A 100 -8.51 12.99 -17.81
CA ASP A 100 -7.38 13.82 -18.20
C ASP A 100 -6.63 14.27 -16.94
N PHE A 101 -5.37 13.85 -16.83
CA PHE A 101 -4.49 14.19 -15.70
C PHE A 101 -3.61 15.42 -15.98
N ALA A 102 -3.60 15.93 -17.21
CA ALA A 102 -2.81 17.10 -17.59
C ALA A 102 -3.18 18.38 -16.79
N PRO A 103 -4.46 18.67 -16.46
CA PRO A 103 -4.81 19.90 -15.76
C PRO A 103 -4.36 19.99 -14.29
N VAL A 104 -3.98 18.87 -13.68
CA VAL A 104 -3.64 18.77 -12.25
C VAL A 104 -2.17 18.41 -12.01
N THR A 105 -1.34 18.46 -13.06
CA THR A 105 0.06 18.05 -13.00
C THR A 105 1.03 19.11 -13.51
N THR A 106 2.27 19.04 -13.06
CA THR A 106 3.40 19.82 -13.58
C THR A 106 4.22 19.02 -14.60
N PRO A 107 5.05 19.68 -15.43
CA PRO A 107 5.92 19.00 -16.40
C PRO A 107 6.95 18.02 -15.81
N ASN A 108 7.10 17.98 -14.49
CA ASN A 108 8.05 17.10 -13.79
C ASN A 108 7.34 16.09 -12.87
N ASP A 109 6.01 16.03 -12.90
CA ASP A 109 5.29 15.16 -11.96
C ASP A 109 5.48 13.69 -12.31
N VAL A 110 5.60 12.89 -11.25
CA VAL A 110 5.60 11.43 -11.29
C VAL A 110 4.44 10.96 -10.43
N VAL A 111 3.56 10.14 -11.00
CA VAL A 111 2.35 9.65 -10.34
C VAL A 111 2.29 8.14 -10.44
N THR A 112 2.34 7.47 -9.28
CA THR A 112 2.03 6.03 -9.21
C THR A 112 0.58 5.81 -8.85
N MET A 113 -0.13 5.04 -9.68
CA MET A 113 -1.44 4.50 -9.41
C MET A 113 -1.30 3.08 -8.86
N ILE A 114 -2.11 2.74 -7.86
CA ILE A 114 -2.18 1.40 -7.27
C ILE A 114 -3.66 1.01 -7.19
N ALA A 115 -4.00 -0.18 -7.68
CA ALA A 115 -5.36 -0.70 -7.71
C ALA A 115 -5.36 -2.22 -7.54
N THR A 116 -6.51 -2.82 -7.19
CA THR A 116 -6.63 -4.27 -7.07
C THR A 116 -6.33 -4.98 -8.39
N ARG A 117 -6.77 -4.40 -9.51
CA ARG A 117 -6.55 -4.87 -10.88
C ARG A 117 -6.25 -3.66 -11.78
N PRO A 118 -5.60 -3.85 -12.95
CA PRO A 118 -5.38 -2.78 -13.92
C PRO A 118 -6.65 -1.99 -14.19
N LEU A 119 -6.55 -0.66 -14.24
CA LEU A 119 -7.70 0.22 -14.51
C LEU A 119 -7.75 0.69 -15.96
N THR A 120 -6.72 0.45 -16.76
CA THR A 120 -6.59 0.86 -18.16
C THR A 120 -6.04 -0.29 -18.99
N HIS A 121 -6.45 -0.39 -20.26
CA HIS A 121 -6.07 -1.50 -21.14
C HIS A 121 -4.87 -1.16 -22.04
N ASP A 122 -4.57 0.13 -22.19
CA ASP A 122 -3.56 0.72 -23.05
C ASP A 122 -2.27 1.10 -22.30
N GLU A 123 -2.09 0.62 -21.07
CA GLU A 123 -0.93 0.93 -20.24
C GLU A 123 -0.29 -0.30 -19.58
N ALA A 124 1.01 -0.20 -19.33
CA ALA A 124 1.82 -1.27 -18.74
C ALA A 124 1.68 -1.31 -17.21
N TRP A 125 0.54 -1.83 -16.73
CA TRP A 125 0.37 -2.16 -15.32
C TRP A 125 1.27 -3.33 -14.91
N GLN A 126 1.87 -3.22 -13.74
CA GLN A 126 2.71 -4.23 -13.13
C GLN A 126 1.91 -4.95 -12.04
N ALA A 127 1.77 -6.27 -12.16
CA ALA A 127 1.19 -7.09 -11.10
C ALA A 127 2.17 -7.17 -9.91
N ALA A 128 1.66 -6.98 -8.70
CA ALA A 128 2.44 -7.15 -7.47
C ALA A 128 2.42 -8.62 -7.03
N GLU A 129 3.59 -9.16 -6.74
CA GLU A 129 3.74 -10.52 -6.20
C GLU A 129 3.01 -10.66 -4.85
N PRO A 130 2.12 -11.65 -4.68
CA PRO A 130 1.49 -11.94 -3.39
C PRO A 130 2.51 -12.16 -2.27
N GLY A 131 2.21 -11.65 -1.08
CA GLY A 131 3.13 -11.63 0.06
C GLY A 131 4.19 -10.54 -0.01
N THR A 132 4.05 -9.53 -0.86
CA THR A 132 5.05 -8.46 -1.01
C THR A 132 4.53 -7.13 -0.50
N LEU A 133 5.37 -6.42 0.27
CA LEU A 133 5.21 -5.01 0.58
C LEU A 133 6.02 -4.16 -0.41
N LEU A 134 5.33 -3.37 -1.22
CA LEU A 134 5.91 -2.34 -2.07
C LEU A 134 5.93 -1.01 -1.30
N VAL A 135 7.01 -0.25 -1.46
CA VAL A 135 7.18 1.07 -0.81
C VAL A 135 7.43 2.11 -1.87
N PHE A 136 6.54 3.10 -1.95
CA PHE A 136 6.62 4.20 -2.89
C PHE A 136 6.95 5.50 -2.16
N ALA A 137 7.74 6.36 -2.80
CA ALA A 137 7.96 7.75 -2.39
C ALA A 137 8.19 8.60 -3.64
N ASP A 138 7.74 9.85 -3.63
CA ASP A 138 7.89 10.78 -4.75
C ASP A 138 7.39 10.22 -6.09
N GLY A 139 6.32 9.42 -6.06
CA GLY A 139 5.74 8.79 -7.24
C GLY A 139 6.54 7.61 -7.79
N GLU A 140 7.49 7.05 -7.04
CA GLU A 140 8.40 6.00 -7.51
C GLU A 140 8.45 4.81 -6.57
N LEU A 141 8.63 3.61 -7.12
CA LEU A 141 8.91 2.41 -6.31
C LEU A 141 10.34 2.51 -5.75
N GLN A 142 10.46 2.63 -4.43
CA GLN A 142 11.74 2.77 -3.72
C GLN A 142 12.27 1.44 -3.19
N ALA A 143 11.37 0.55 -2.78
CA ALA A 143 11.74 -0.73 -2.21
C ALA A 143 10.62 -1.77 -2.33
N SER A 144 11.02 -3.03 -2.29
CA SER A 144 10.13 -4.19 -2.21
C SER A 144 10.62 -5.13 -1.11
N HIS A 145 9.70 -5.65 -0.30
CA HIS A 145 9.98 -6.55 0.80
C HIS A 145 9.01 -7.73 0.81
N SER A 146 9.53 -8.93 0.58
CA SER A 146 8.74 -10.16 0.73
C SER A 146 8.46 -10.46 2.20
N ALA A 147 7.24 -10.93 2.46
CA ALA A 147 6.77 -11.37 3.77
C ALA A 147 6.36 -12.84 3.69
N ALA A 148 6.63 -13.59 4.76
CA ALA A 148 6.10 -14.94 4.89
C ALA A 148 4.59 -14.88 5.12
N VAL A 149 3.81 -15.35 4.15
CA VAL A 149 2.34 -15.43 4.20
C VAL A 149 1.81 -16.83 4.55
N ASN A 150 2.70 -17.84 4.61
CA ASN A 150 2.41 -19.21 5.03
C ASN A 150 2.59 -19.38 6.54
#